data_AF-A0AAW1V9T4-F1
#
_entry.id   AF-A0AAW1V9T4-F1
#
_cell.length_a   1.000
_cell.length_b   1.000
_cell.length_c   1.000
_cell.angle_alpha   90.00
_cell.angle_beta   90.00
_cell.angle_gamma   90.00
#
_symmetry.space_group_name_H-M   'P 1'
#
loop_
_entity.id
_entity.type
_entity.pdbx_description
1 polymer ?
#
loop_
_entity_poly.entity_id
_entity_poly.type
_entity_poly.pdbx_seq_one_letter_code
_entity_poly.pdbx_strand_id
1 'polypeptide(L)'
;MALNYSTMWRLTILSICYLSFVDTRNGQKHDPRNNGDLTLWIDEKQVKMFSGMSMEIYAISNGNVLPYILDKNFEKYLPLIPSEVSYVNFTWKAGMKKYYYNFDRLQSFDESILEAPVISIKTKGRVPKRPKEFSILLPCIGNSSGIATFSIGLLIESRKGKPLNGTPLRLKLRKECAQRSPDPECDKKCANQGWCNNEKICQCPEGYMGQYCKTALCYPQCMNGGNCTSPGVCSCPPGFQGLHCEGGICGQKCLNGGKCIQKDTCECSKGYYGPHCEYSKCIIPCQNGGRCRGINKCRCPQGFKGDHCEIGRAKPHRSNCRLKCKHGTCVDDTCVCDSGWYGRLCHHSKYI
;
A
#
# COMPACT_ATOMS: atom_id res chain seq x y z
N MET A 1 27.86 -1.45 8.31
CA MET A 1 26.81 -0.46 8.00
C MET A 1 25.61 -1.18 7.40
N ALA A 2 24.76 -1.74 8.26
CA ALA A 2 23.52 -2.40 7.86
C ALA A 2 22.39 -1.38 7.94
N LEU A 3 21.91 -0.90 6.80
CA LEU A 3 20.73 -0.04 6.74
C LEU A 3 19.50 -0.90 7.03
N ASN A 4 18.76 -0.51 8.06
CA ASN A 4 17.59 -1.18 8.63
C ASN A 4 16.52 -1.49 7.58
N TYR A 5 16.35 -2.77 7.27
CA TYR A 5 15.32 -3.29 6.35
C TYR A 5 13.89 -3.22 6.91
N SER A 6 13.69 -2.74 8.16
CA SER A 6 12.37 -2.65 8.81
C SER A 6 11.60 -1.35 8.49
N THR A 7 12.27 -0.27 8.09
CA THR A 7 11.61 1.02 7.75
C THR A 7 11.10 1.08 6.31
N MET A 8 11.65 0.28 5.39
CA MET A 8 11.07 0.12 4.04
C MET A 8 9.75 -0.66 4.05
N TRP A 9 9.56 -1.58 5.02
CA TRP A 9 8.32 -2.31 5.26
C TRP A 9 7.18 -1.41 5.76
N ARG A 10 7.52 -0.33 6.49
CA ARG A 10 6.55 0.63 7.08
C ARG A 10 5.89 1.54 6.07
N LEU A 11 6.47 1.73 4.89
CA LEU A 11 5.93 2.66 3.90
C LEU A 11 5.24 1.91 2.76
N THR A 12 5.55 0.65 2.49
CA THR A 12 4.90 -0.11 1.40
C THR A 12 3.56 -0.73 1.82
N ILE A 13 3.43 -1.34 3.00
CA ILE A 13 2.14 -1.91 3.45
C ILE A 13 1.19 -0.79 3.91
N LEU A 14 1.69 0.20 4.64
CA LEU A 14 0.93 1.42 4.89
C LEU A 14 0.67 2.19 3.59
N SER A 15 1.53 2.24 2.56
CA SER A 15 1.11 2.84 1.27
C SER A 15 0.11 1.98 0.52
N ILE A 16 0.14 0.65 0.60
CA ILE A 16 -0.86 -0.19 -0.07
C ILE A 16 -2.23 0.02 0.58
N CYS A 17 -2.34 0.04 1.92
CA CYS A 17 -3.59 0.35 2.61
C CYS A 17 -3.94 1.85 2.64
N TYR A 18 -2.97 2.77 2.74
CA TYR A 18 -3.18 4.23 2.80
C TYR A 18 -3.38 4.85 1.40
N LEU A 19 -2.83 4.28 0.32
CA LEU A 19 -3.22 4.67 -1.05
C LEU A 19 -4.63 4.18 -1.37
N SER A 20 -5.05 3.02 -0.84
CA SER A 20 -6.45 2.60 -0.89
C SER A 20 -7.37 3.46 0.02
N PHE A 21 -6.90 3.90 1.19
CA PHE A 21 -7.69 4.72 2.12
C PHE A 21 -7.75 6.21 1.75
N VAL A 22 -6.70 6.81 1.18
CA VAL A 22 -6.67 8.22 0.79
C VAL A 22 -7.66 8.53 -0.35
N ASP A 23 -7.96 7.54 -1.20
CA ASP A 23 -8.96 7.67 -2.26
C ASP A 23 -10.41 7.81 -1.73
N THR A 24 -10.65 7.49 -0.45
CA THR A 24 -12.00 7.57 0.14
C THR A 24 -12.27 8.83 0.97
N ARG A 25 -11.24 9.59 1.37
CA ARG A 25 -11.41 10.79 2.23
C ARG A 25 -11.35 12.12 1.49
N ASN A 26 -10.77 12.16 0.30
CA ASN A 26 -10.80 13.36 -0.52
C ASN A 26 -11.95 13.21 -1.52
N GLY A 27 -12.97 14.04 -1.41
CA GLY A 27 -14.22 14.00 -2.17
C GLY A 27 -14.09 14.25 -3.67
N GLN A 28 -13.25 13.49 -4.36
CA GLN A 28 -13.43 13.14 -5.76
C GLN A 28 -13.60 11.62 -5.80
N LYS A 29 -14.83 11.16 -6.05
CA LYS A 29 -15.05 9.82 -6.60
C LYS A 29 -14.35 9.80 -7.96
N HIS A 30 -13.04 9.58 -8.00
CA HIS A 30 -12.34 9.33 -9.24
C HIS A 30 -12.62 7.90 -9.63
N ASP A 31 -13.80 7.72 -10.19
CA ASP A 31 -14.23 6.46 -10.76
C ASP A 31 -13.19 6.00 -11.81
N PRO A 32 -12.46 4.88 -11.58
CA PRO A 32 -11.54 4.32 -12.58
C PRO A 32 -12.27 3.86 -13.84
N ARG A 33 -13.62 3.89 -13.85
CA ARG A 33 -14.44 3.65 -15.04
C ARG A 33 -14.37 4.79 -16.06
N ASN A 34 -13.93 5.99 -15.69
CA ASN A 34 -14.01 7.17 -16.55
C ASN A 34 -12.74 7.52 -17.34
N ASN A 35 -11.60 6.86 -17.06
CA ASN A 35 -10.44 6.91 -17.95
C ASN A 35 -10.35 5.58 -18.70
N GLY A 36 -10.87 5.57 -19.93
CA GLY A 36 -11.13 4.38 -20.76
C GLY A 36 -9.89 3.70 -21.32
N ASP A 37 -8.93 3.34 -20.46
CA ASP A 37 -7.75 2.55 -20.84
C ASP A 37 -7.78 1.14 -20.21
N LEU A 38 -6.65 0.42 -20.23
CA LEU A 38 -6.53 -0.92 -19.67
C LEU A 38 -6.61 -0.94 -18.14
N THR A 39 -7.39 -1.87 -17.60
CA THR A 39 -7.51 -2.15 -16.16
C THR A 39 -7.49 -3.67 -15.93
N LEU A 40 -6.77 -4.13 -14.89
CA LEU A 40 -6.69 -5.52 -14.44
C LEU A 40 -6.69 -5.53 -12.92
N TRP A 41 -7.63 -6.26 -12.29
CA TRP A 41 -7.79 -6.32 -10.84
C TRP A 41 -8.30 -7.68 -10.36
N ILE A 42 -8.21 -7.92 -9.05
CA ILE A 42 -8.82 -9.03 -8.34
C ILE A 42 -10.09 -8.51 -7.68
N ASP A 43 -11.21 -9.20 -7.90
CA ASP A 43 -12.53 -8.77 -7.42
C ASP A 43 -12.65 -8.83 -5.89
N GLU A 44 -13.48 -7.94 -5.35
CA GLU A 44 -13.72 -7.78 -3.91
C GLU A 44 -14.07 -9.09 -3.19
N LYS A 45 -14.91 -9.93 -3.80
CA LYS A 45 -15.32 -11.23 -3.22
C LYS A 45 -14.13 -12.17 -3.07
N GLN A 46 -13.26 -12.21 -4.08
CA GLN A 46 -12.07 -13.06 -4.09
C GLN A 46 -11.07 -12.57 -3.02
N VAL A 47 -10.90 -11.26 -2.89
CA VAL A 47 -10.05 -10.68 -1.84
C VAL A 47 -10.63 -10.92 -0.46
N LYS A 48 -11.95 -10.78 -0.28
CA LYS A 48 -12.64 -11.07 0.97
C LYS A 48 -12.44 -12.51 1.42
N MET A 49 -12.47 -13.48 0.50
CA MET A 49 -12.20 -14.89 0.83
C MET A 49 -10.78 -15.11 1.35
N PHE A 50 -9.79 -14.38 0.83
CA PHE A 50 -8.39 -14.50 1.27
C PHE A 50 -8.04 -13.66 2.51
N SER A 51 -8.79 -12.59 2.78
CA SER A 51 -8.40 -11.56 3.73
C SER A 51 -9.40 -11.22 4.81
N GLY A 52 -10.66 -11.61 4.64
CA GLY A 52 -11.77 -11.11 5.45
C GLY A 52 -12.14 -9.64 5.15
N MET A 53 -11.41 -8.95 4.27
CA MET A 53 -11.68 -7.56 3.89
C MET A 53 -12.27 -7.45 2.49
N SER A 54 -13.21 -6.52 2.34
CA SER A 54 -13.86 -6.23 1.07
C SER A 54 -13.12 -5.06 0.38
N MET A 55 -12.16 -5.40 -0.49
CA MET A 55 -11.45 -4.43 -1.34
C MET A 55 -11.08 -5.03 -2.70
N GLU A 56 -10.90 -4.19 -3.71
CA GLU A 56 -10.35 -4.59 -5.01
C GLU A 56 -8.84 -4.34 -5.05
N ILE A 57 -8.07 -5.29 -5.58
CA ILE A 57 -6.60 -5.15 -5.74
C ILE A 57 -6.27 -4.99 -7.21
N TYR A 58 -5.69 -3.86 -7.60
CA TYR A 58 -5.46 -3.50 -9.00
C TYR A 58 -4.04 -3.79 -9.47
N ALA A 59 -3.82 -4.71 -10.41
CA ALA A 59 -2.49 -4.88 -10.98
C ALA A 59 -2.13 -3.79 -12.01
N ILE A 60 -3.12 -3.40 -12.81
CA ILE A 60 -2.99 -2.38 -13.85
C ILE A 60 -4.17 -1.42 -13.71
N SER A 61 -3.87 -0.12 -13.69
CA SER A 61 -4.88 0.93 -13.66
C SER A 61 -4.54 2.01 -14.68
N ASN A 62 -5.54 2.43 -15.45
CA ASN A 62 -5.40 3.45 -16.50
C ASN A 62 -4.22 3.20 -17.46
N GLY A 63 -3.99 1.94 -17.85
CA GLY A 63 -2.90 1.56 -18.75
C GLY A 63 -1.51 1.54 -18.12
N ASN A 64 -1.38 1.70 -16.81
CA ASN A 64 -0.10 1.65 -16.10
C ASN A 64 -0.07 0.48 -15.11
N VAL A 65 1.03 -0.27 -15.10
CA VAL A 65 1.30 -1.26 -14.05
C VAL A 65 1.54 -0.50 -12.74
N LEU A 66 0.86 -0.90 -11.66
CA LEU A 66 1.00 -0.19 -10.39
C LEU A 66 2.41 -0.38 -9.79
N PRO A 67 3.02 0.69 -9.22
CA PRO A 67 4.43 0.67 -8.81
C PRO A 67 4.80 -0.42 -7.81
N TYR A 68 3.88 -0.85 -6.94
CA TYR A 68 4.15 -1.88 -5.95
C TYR A 68 4.42 -3.25 -6.57
N ILE A 69 3.87 -3.54 -7.76
CA ILE A 69 4.15 -4.79 -8.49
C ILE A 69 5.55 -4.78 -9.10
N LEU A 70 6.07 -3.58 -9.38
CA LEU A 70 7.41 -3.39 -9.94
C LEU A 70 8.51 -3.40 -8.87
N ASP A 71 8.15 -3.48 -7.58
CA ASP A 71 9.12 -3.60 -6.49
C ASP A 71 9.85 -4.95 -6.59
N LYS A 72 11.19 -4.92 -6.56
CA LYS A 72 12.03 -6.12 -6.58
C LYS A 72 11.78 -7.06 -5.40
N ASN A 73 11.26 -6.54 -4.29
CA ASN A 73 10.90 -7.33 -3.12
C ASN A 73 9.42 -7.73 -3.10
N PHE A 74 8.62 -7.37 -4.11
CA PHE A 74 7.19 -7.67 -4.16
C PHE A 74 6.89 -9.14 -3.85
N GLU A 75 7.66 -10.06 -4.44
CA GLU A 75 7.50 -11.51 -4.24
C GLU A 75 7.64 -11.95 -2.78
N LYS A 76 8.42 -11.24 -1.96
CA LYS A 76 8.59 -11.54 -0.53
C LYS A 76 7.38 -11.14 0.31
N TYR A 77 6.53 -10.27 -0.22
CA TYR A 77 5.34 -9.77 0.44
C TYR A 77 4.06 -10.51 0.01
N LEU A 78 4.16 -11.37 -1.00
CA LEU A 78 3.03 -12.18 -1.46
C LEU A 78 2.72 -13.27 -0.43
N PRO A 79 1.45 -13.40 0.00
CA PRO A 79 1.05 -14.43 0.94
C PRO A 79 1.15 -15.81 0.30
N LEU A 80 1.34 -16.84 1.14
CA LEU A 80 1.17 -18.22 0.75
C LEU A 80 -0.31 -18.45 0.38
N ILE A 81 -0.59 -18.97 -0.81
CA ILE A 81 -1.95 -19.33 -1.21
C ILE A 81 -2.35 -20.61 -0.46
N PRO A 82 -3.46 -20.63 0.29
CA PRO A 82 -3.90 -21.79 1.07
C PRO A 82 -4.32 -23.01 0.23
N SER A 83 -4.38 -24.18 0.87
CA SER A 83 -4.75 -25.46 0.24
C SER A 83 -6.14 -25.48 -0.41
N GLU A 84 -7.07 -24.74 0.17
CA GLU A 84 -8.50 -24.63 -0.17
C GLU A 84 -8.74 -23.87 -1.48
N VAL A 85 -7.76 -23.09 -1.90
CA VAL A 85 -7.88 -22.18 -3.02
C VAL A 85 -7.48 -22.89 -4.31
N SER A 86 -8.47 -23.45 -4.99
CA SER A 86 -8.26 -24.15 -6.28
C SER A 86 -8.14 -23.20 -7.47
N TYR A 87 -8.63 -21.96 -7.36
CA TYR A 87 -8.51 -20.94 -8.39
C TYR A 87 -8.51 -19.52 -7.83
N VAL A 88 -7.99 -18.59 -8.63
CA VAL A 88 -8.04 -17.14 -8.37
C VAL A 88 -8.70 -16.43 -9.55
N ASN A 89 -9.75 -15.65 -9.27
CA ASN A 89 -10.45 -14.87 -10.29
C ASN A 89 -9.82 -13.48 -10.47
N PHE A 90 -9.68 -13.10 -11.72
CA PHE A 90 -9.20 -11.81 -12.16
C PHE A 90 -10.19 -11.20 -13.14
N THR A 91 -10.43 -9.91 -13.02
CA THR A 91 -11.24 -9.17 -13.95
C THR A 91 -10.39 -8.13 -14.67
N TRP A 92 -10.62 -8.01 -15.98
CA TRP A 92 -9.95 -7.01 -16.80
C TRP A 92 -10.88 -6.38 -17.83
N LYS A 93 -10.48 -5.20 -18.30
CA LYS A 93 -11.11 -4.53 -19.44
C LYS A 93 -10.08 -3.65 -20.13
N ALA A 94 -10.31 -3.40 -21.41
CA ALA A 94 -9.66 -2.34 -22.16
C ALA A 94 -10.73 -1.36 -22.63
N GLY A 95 -10.57 -0.05 -22.39
CA GLY A 95 -11.54 0.92 -22.90
C GLY A 95 -11.43 1.14 -24.41
N MET A 96 -11.01 2.33 -24.84
CA MET A 96 -10.98 2.67 -26.27
C MET A 96 -9.81 2.03 -27.02
N LYS A 97 -8.65 1.93 -26.35
CA LYS A 97 -7.43 1.35 -26.93
C LYS A 97 -7.52 -0.18 -26.99
N LYS A 98 -6.84 -0.78 -27.99
CA LYS A 98 -6.78 -2.23 -28.16
C LYS A 98 -5.49 -2.77 -27.55
N TYR A 99 -5.63 -3.73 -26.64
CA TYR A 99 -4.55 -4.47 -26.03
C TYR A 99 -4.64 -5.96 -26.34
N TYR A 100 -3.48 -6.58 -26.47
CA TYR A 100 -3.31 -8.01 -26.67
C TYR A 100 -2.54 -8.56 -25.48
N TYR A 101 -2.94 -9.72 -25.01
CA TYR A 101 -2.30 -10.38 -23.89
C TYR A 101 -1.64 -11.67 -24.36
N ASN A 102 -0.56 -12.04 -23.68
CA ASN A 102 0.15 -13.29 -23.88
C ASN A 102 0.64 -13.80 -22.51
N PHE A 103 0.04 -14.90 -22.05
CA PHE A 103 0.54 -15.70 -20.95
C PHE A 103 1.68 -16.57 -21.47
N ASP A 104 2.91 -16.06 -21.35
CA ASP A 104 4.10 -16.69 -21.89
C ASP A 104 4.81 -17.61 -20.87
N ARG A 105 4.35 -17.60 -19.61
CA ARG A 105 4.84 -18.51 -18.56
C ARG A 105 3.69 -18.92 -17.65
N LEU A 106 3.45 -20.22 -17.57
CA LEU A 106 2.56 -20.89 -16.61
C LEU A 106 3.28 -22.17 -16.21
N GLN A 107 4.07 -22.10 -15.15
CA GLN A 107 4.98 -23.18 -14.77
C GLN A 107 4.98 -23.43 -13.27
N SER A 108 4.88 -24.68 -12.86
CA SER A 108 5.19 -25.14 -11.51
C SER A 108 6.68 -25.51 -11.42
N PHE A 109 7.34 -25.21 -10.31
CA PHE A 109 8.70 -25.66 -10.01
C PHE A 109 8.72 -26.91 -9.13
N ASP A 110 7.56 -27.28 -8.58
CA ASP A 110 7.38 -28.41 -7.67
C ASP A 110 6.27 -29.31 -8.25
N GLU A 111 6.53 -29.88 -9.42
CA GLU A 111 5.56 -30.67 -10.21
C GLU A 111 5.09 -31.95 -9.52
N SER A 112 5.73 -32.40 -8.44
CA SER A 112 5.24 -33.50 -7.61
C SER A 112 4.10 -33.08 -6.66
N ILE A 113 3.95 -31.77 -6.40
CA ILE A 113 3.00 -31.22 -5.44
C ILE A 113 1.89 -30.44 -6.17
N LEU A 114 2.24 -29.67 -7.19
CA LEU A 114 1.34 -28.78 -7.93
C LEU A 114 1.62 -28.90 -9.43
N GLU A 115 0.59 -29.16 -10.24
CA GLU A 115 0.74 -29.15 -11.69
C GLU A 115 0.88 -27.70 -12.20
N ALA A 116 1.22 -27.54 -13.48
CA ALA A 116 1.31 -26.21 -14.08
C ALA A 116 -0.03 -25.45 -13.97
N PRO A 117 -0.02 -24.15 -13.61
CA PRO A 117 -1.25 -23.36 -13.52
C PRO A 117 -2.00 -23.33 -14.86
N VAL A 118 -3.31 -23.50 -14.80
CA VAL A 118 -4.19 -23.50 -15.98
C VAL A 118 -5.05 -22.24 -15.96
N ILE A 119 -5.29 -21.63 -17.12
CA ILE A 119 -6.13 -20.44 -17.24
C ILE A 119 -7.46 -20.77 -17.94
N SER A 120 -8.55 -20.15 -17.52
CA SER A 120 -9.90 -20.39 -18.10
C SER A 120 -10.13 -19.75 -19.48
N ILE A 121 -9.11 -19.07 -20.02
CA ILE A 121 -9.10 -18.41 -21.33
C ILE A 121 -7.91 -18.92 -22.15
N LYS A 122 -7.89 -18.62 -23.46
CA LYS A 122 -6.72 -18.92 -24.30
C LYS A 122 -5.48 -18.18 -23.78
N THR A 123 -4.28 -18.76 -23.92
CA THR A 123 -3.00 -18.16 -23.47
C THR A 123 -2.64 -16.87 -24.20
N LYS A 124 -3.11 -16.69 -25.43
CA LYS A 124 -2.96 -15.44 -26.19
C LYS A 124 -4.31 -14.98 -26.69
N GLY A 125 -4.51 -13.66 -26.72
CA GLY A 125 -5.76 -13.10 -27.21
C GLY A 125 -5.84 -11.59 -27.08
N ARG A 126 -7.05 -11.08 -27.28
CA ARG A 126 -7.35 -9.65 -27.15
C ARG A 126 -8.06 -9.40 -25.83
N VAL A 127 -7.63 -8.35 -25.12
CA VAL A 127 -8.31 -7.91 -23.89
C VAL A 127 -9.72 -7.39 -24.24
N PRO A 128 -10.77 -7.85 -23.53
CA PRO A 128 -12.16 -7.50 -23.84
C PRO A 128 -12.47 -6.02 -23.55
N LYS A 129 -13.44 -5.47 -24.29
CA LYS A 129 -13.87 -4.07 -24.10
C LYS A 129 -14.67 -3.84 -22.82
N ARG A 130 -15.47 -4.84 -22.44
CA ARG A 130 -16.25 -4.86 -21.20
C ARG A 130 -15.49 -5.67 -20.15
N PRO A 131 -15.70 -5.38 -18.85
CA PRO A 131 -15.20 -6.21 -17.76
C PRO A 131 -15.54 -7.68 -18.05
N LYS A 132 -14.51 -8.52 -18.07
CA LYS A 132 -14.67 -9.97 -18.19
C LYS A 132 -13.74 -10.64 -17.21
N GLU A 133 -14.29 -11.61 -16.52
CA GLU A 133 -13.57 -12.45 -15.57
C GLU A 133 -12.81 -13.57 -16.31
N PHE A 134 -11.64 -13.91 -15.80
CA PHE A 134 -10.95 -15.15 -16.08
C PHE A 134 -10.34 -15.68 -14.79
N SER A 135 -10.06 -16.98 -14.77
CA SER A 135 -9.60 -17.68 -13.57
C SER A 135 -8.26 -18.33 -13.86
N ILE A 136 -7.38 -18.32 -12.86
CA ILE A 136 -6.16 -19.10 -12.84
C ILE A 136 -6.38 -20.26 -11.87
N LEU A 137 -6.47 -21.47 -12.39
CA LEU A 137 -6.59 -22.71 -11.64
C LEU A 137 -5.21 -23.16 -11.16
N LEU A 138 -5.17 -23.64 -9.91
CA LEU A 138 -3.97 -24.08 -9.19
C LEU A 138 -4.14 -25.55 -8.76
N PRO A 139 -4.01 -26.50 -9.71
CA PRO A 139 -4.24 -27.92 -9.48
C PRO A 139 -3.15 -28.55 -8.58
N CYS A 140 -3.52 -28.92 -7.36
CA CYS A 140 -2.68 -29.74 -6.48
C CYS A 140 -2.75 -31.22 -6.87
N ILE A 141 -1.62 -31.92 -6.79
CA ILE A 141 -1.56 -33.37 -7.02
C ILE A 141 -1.98 -34.08 -5.74
N GLY A 142 -3.09 -34.82 -5.82
CA GLY A 142 -3.86 -35.30 -4.65
C GLY A 142 -3.14 -36.19 -3.64
N ASN A 143 -1.93 -36.67 -3.95
CA ASN A 143 -1.14 -37.55 -3.08
C ASN A 143 0.06 -36.87 -2.42
N SER A 144 0.24 -35.56 -2.59
CA SER A 144 1.40 -34.85 -2.02
C SER A 144 0.96 -33.61 -1.26
N SER A 145 1.43 -33.53 -0.01
CA SER A 145 1.28 -32.35 0.83
C SER A 145 2.59 -31.58 0.86
N GLY A 146 2.51 -30.26 0.80
CA GLY A 146 3.69 -29.40 0.83
C GLY A 146 3.42 -28.02 0.25
N ILE A 147 4.47 -27.20 0.22
CA ILE A 147 4.42 -25.87 -0.39
C ILE A 147 5.08 -25.95 -1.75
N ALA A 148 4.30 -25.75 -2.80
CA ALA A 148 4.76 -25.65 -4.17
C ALA A 148 5.00 -24.20 -4.56
N THR A 149 6.01 -23.98 -5.38
CA THR A 149 6.34 -22.70 -5.98
C THR A 149 5.98 -22.73 -7.45
N PHE A 150 5.35 -21.68 -7.96
CA PHE A 150 5.00 -21.58 -9.37
C PHE A 150 5.22 -20.16 -9.89
N SER A 151 5.23 -20.01 -11.21
CA SER A 151 5.39 -18.72 -11.86
C SER A 151 4.32 -18.45 -12.91
N ILE A 152 3.90 -17.18 -12.96
CA ILE A 152 3.00 -16.63 -13.97
C ILE A 152 3.73 -15.50 -14.70
N GLY A 153 3.70 -15.56 -16.03
CA GLY A 153 4.19 -14.53 -16.93
C GLY A 153 3.03 -13.95 -17.73
N LEU A 154 2.83 -12.62 -17.64
CA LEU A 154 1.81 -11.92 -18.43
C LEU A 154 2.44 -10.76 -19.18
N LEU A 155 2.55 -10.91 -20.50
CA LEU A 155 2.90 -9.85 -21.43
C LEU A 155 1.63 -9.17 -21.94
N ILE A 156 1.63 -7.84 -21.95
CA ILE A 156 0.54 -7.05 -22.56
C ILE A 156 1.13 -6.12 -23.59
N GLU A 157 0.56 -6.12 -24.78
CA GLU A 157 1.03 -5.36 -25.92
C GLU A 157 -0.08 -4.46 -26.46
N SER A 158 0.31 -3.28 -26.94
CA SER A 158 -0.57 -2.41 -27.71
C SER A 158 -0.87 -3.00 -29.10
N ARG A 159 -1.85 -2.43 -29.81
CA ARG A 159 -2.13 -2.78 -31.23
C ARG A 159 -0.90 -2.77 -32.16
N LYS A 160 0.12 -1.97 -31.83
CA LYS A 160 1.35 -1.86 -32.63
C LYS A 160 2.41 -2.91 -32.26
N GLY A 161 2.10 -3.87 -31.38
CA GLY A 161 3.07 -4.86 -30.88
C GLY A 161 4.09 -4.29 -29.89
N LYS A 162 3.89 -3.05 -29.40
CA LYS A 162 4.76 -2.47 -28.37
C LYS A 162 4.31 -2.99 -26.98
N PRO A 163 5.21 -3.59 -26.18
CA PRO A 163 4.92 -3.98 -24.80
C PRO A 163 4.49 -2.79 -23.95
N LEU A 164 3.56 -3.02 -23.03
CA LEU A 164 3.17 -2.06 -22.02
C LEU A 164 4.30 -1.90 -21.00
N ASN A 165 4.61 -0.67 -20.61
CA ASN A 165 5.66 -0.40 -19.61
C ASN A 165 5.37 -1.18 -18.32
N GLY A 166 6.38 -1.90 -17.82
CA GLY A 166 6.26 -2.77 -16.66
C GLY A 166 5.84 -4.21 -16.97
N THR A 167 5.51 -4.53 -18.22
CA THR A 167 5.28 -5.92 -18.68
C THR A 167 6.49 -6.44 -19.47
N PRO A 168 6.78 -7.76 -19.47
CA PRO A 168 5.99 -8.84 -18.88
C PRO A 168 5.99 -8.82 -17.35
N LEU A 169 4.81 -8.98 -16.75
CA LEU A 169 4.68 -9.22 -15.32
C LEU A 169 5.22 -10.63 -15.05
N ARG A 170 6.20 -10.74 -14.17
CA ARG A 170 6.79 -12.01 -13.74
C ARG A 170 6.51 -12.16 -12.26
N LEU A 171 5.58 -13.05 -11.92
CA LEU A 171 5.20 -13.30 -10.54
C LEU A 171 5.63 -14.71 -10.16
N LYS A 172 6.48 -14.83 -9.14
CA LYS A 172 6.76 -16.08 -8.45
C LYS A 172 5.90 -16.17 -7.19
N LEU A 173 5.07 -17.19 -7.12
CA LEU A 173 4.04 -17.37 -6.09
C LEU A 173 4.23 -18.72 -5.39
N ARG A 174 3.68 -18.85 -4.18
CA ARG A 174 3.72 -20.08 -3.39
C ARG A 174 2.29 -20.54 -3.10
N LYS A 175 2.03 -21.83 -3.26
CA LYS A 175 0.75 -22.51 -2.98
C LYS A 175 1.01 -23.65 -2.02
N GLU A 176 0.27 -23.68 -0.92
CA GLU A 176 0.17 -24.87 -0.09
C GLU A 176 -0.77 -25.86 -0.75
N CYS A 177 -0.35 -27.10 -0.90
CA CYS A 177 -1.19 -28.23 -1.24
C CYS A 177 -1.25 -29.13 -0.02
N ALA A 178 -2.45 -29.50 0.40
CA ALA A 178 -2.64 -30.38 1.54
C ALA A 178 -3.54 -31.53 1.08
N GLN A 179 -3.03 -32.75 1.23
CA GLN A 179 -3.86 -33.93 1.13
C GLN A 179 -4.75 -33.97 2.37
N ARG A 180 -6.04 -33.73 2.17
CA ARG A 180 -7.03 -33.87 3.24
C ARG A 180 -7.50 -35.30 3.22
N SER A 181 -7.02 -36.09 4.18
CA SER A 181 -7.51 -37.45 4.37
C SER A 181 -8.96 -37.41 4.87
N PRO A 182 -9.85 -38.26 4.32
CA PRO A 182 -11.16 -38.51 4.90
C PRO A 182 -11.01 -38.85 6.38
N ASP A 183 -11.68 -38.12 7.27
CA ASP A 183 -11.71 -38.42 8.71
C ASP A 183 -13.12 -38.91 9.09
N PRO A 184 -13.30 -40.19 9.46
CA PRO A 184 -14.60 -40.71 9.91
C PRO A 184 -15.24 -39.91 11.04
N GLU A 185 -14.45 -39.21 11.85
CA GLU A 185 -14.90 -38.35 12.95
C GLU A 185 -14.95 -36.85 12.58
N CYS A 186 -14.87 -36.53 11.30
CA CYS A 186 -14.92 -35.17 10.75
C CYS A 186 -16.10 -34.36 11.30
N ASP A 187 -17.29 -34.98 11.44
CA ASP A 187 -18.50 -34.38 12.00
C ASP A 187 -18.32 -33.77 13.41
N LYS A 188 -17.33 -34.23 14.19
CA LYS A 188 -17.02 -33.73 15.53
C LYS A 188 -15.85 -32.76 15.57
N LYS A 189 -14.97 -32.79 14.55
CA LYS A 189 -13.69 -32.07 14.56
C LYS A 189 -13.73 -30.75 13.78
N CYS A 190 -14.65 -30.60 12.82
CA CYS A 190 -14.82 -29.33 12.10
C CYS A 190 -15.13 -28.19 13.08
N ALA A 191 -14.29 -27.17 13.08
CA ALA A 191 -14.41 -26.00 13.95
C ALA A 191 -15.03 -24.81 13.20
N ASN A 192 -15.32 -23.74 13.95
CA ASN A 192 -15.72 -22.43 13.40
C ASN A 192 -16.91 -22.47 12.42
N GLN A 193 -17.90 -23.33 12.68
CA GLN A 193 -19.09 -23.52 11.82
C GLN A 193 -18.79 -24.21 10.47
N GLY A 194 -17.63 -24.87 10.33
CA GLY A 194 -17.39 -25.79 9.22
C GLY A 194 -18.31 -27.01 9.31
N TRP A 195 -18.69 -27.56 8.17
CA TRP A 195 -19.54 -28.74 8.06
C TRP A 195 -18.81 -29.88 7.35
N CYS A 196 -19.12 -31.12 7.71
CA CYS A 196 -18.49 -32.28 7.09
C CYS A 196 -19.25 -32.72 5.84
N ASN A 197 -18.56 -32.89 4.71
CA ASN A 197 -19.20 -33.39 3.49
C ASN A 197 -19.29 -34.93 3.46
N ASN A 198 -19.94 -35.47 2.42
CA ASN A 198 -20.10 -36.92 2.22
C ASN A 198 -18.76 -37.67 2.10
N GLU A 199 -17.70 -36.99 1.68
CA GLU A 199 -16.34 -37.54 1.55
C GLU A 199 -15.55 -37.49 2.87
N LYS A 200 -16.20 -37.10 3.97
CA LYS A 200 -15.59 -36.99 5.29
C LYS A 200 -14.47 -35.94 5.37
N ILE A 201 -14.66 -34.82 4.65
CA ILE A 201 -13.77 -33.67 4.62
C ILE A 201 -14.51 -32.43 5.13
N CYS A 202 -13.90 -31.66 6.04
CA CYS A 202 -14.48 -30.41 6.51
C CYS A 202 -14.50 -29.36 5.41
N GLN A 203 -15.68 -28.80 5.17
CA GLN A 203 -15.92 -27.63 4.35
C GLN A 203 -15.91 -26.39 5.24
N CYS A 204 -14.94 -25.52 4.99
CA CYS A 204 -14.68 -24.36 5.85
C CYS A 204 -15.50 -23.14 5.42
N PRO A 205 -16.02 -22.35 6.37
CA PRO A 205 -16.67 -21.09 6.05
C PRO A 205 -15.65 -20.02 5.64
N GLU A 206 -16.16 -18.90 5.11
CA GLU A 206 -15.34 -17.77 4.68
C GLU A 206 -14.34 -17.34 5.77
N GLY A 207 -13.06 -17.22 5.41
CA GLY A 207 -12.01 -16.76 6.32
C GLY A 207 -11.40 -17.84 7.22
N TYR A 208 -11.77 -19.12 7.09
CA TYR A 208 -11.17 -20.22 7.83
C TYR A 208 -10.58 -21.29 6.91
N MET A 209 -9.52 -21.97 7.38
CA MET A 209 -8.77 -22.96 6.61
C MET A 209 -8.24 -24.12 7.47
N GLY A 210 -7.63 -25.11 6.80
CA GLY A 210 -7.08 -26.34 7.35
C GLY A 210 -8.07 -27.50 7.35
N GLN A 211 -7.57 -28.73 7.58
CA GLN A 211 -8.35 -29.98 7.56
C GLN A 211 -9.62 -29.93 8.43
N TYR A 212 -9.57 -29.16 9.52
CA TYR A 212 -10.67 -29.03 10.48
C TYR A 212 -11.16 -27.59 10.65
N CYS A 213 -10.84 -26.68 9.72
CA CYS A 213 -11.28 -25.27 9.74
C CYS A 213 -10.89 -24.50 11.02
N LYS A 214 -9.77 -24.88 11.65
CA LYS A 214 -9.29 -24.28 12.91
C LYS A 214 -8.47 -23.02 12.70
N THR A 215 -7.85 -22.87 11.54
CA THR A 215 -6.92 -21.77 11.26
C THR A 215 -7.68 -20.62 10.62
N ALA A 216 -7.66 -19.44 11.23
CA ALA A 216 -8.23 -18.24 10.64
C ALA A 216 -7.29 -17.62 9.58
N LEU A 217 -7.87 -17.03 8.54
CA LEU A 217 -7.18 -16.29 7.50
C LEU A 217 -7.14 -14.80 7.87
N CYS A 218 -5.93 -14.27 8.05
CA CYS A 218 -5.69 -12.84 8.21
C CYS A 218 -4.85 -12.35 7.02
N TYR A 219 -5.41 -11.42 6.25
CA TYR A 219 -4.64 -10.66 5.28
C TYR A 219 -4.96 -9.16 5.43
N PRO A 220 -3.96 -8.27 5.48
CA PRO A 220 -2.54 -8.55 5.68
C PRO A 220 -2.26 -9.48 6.85
N GLN A 221 -1.23 -10.32 6.71
CA GLN A 221 -0.84 -11.23 7.79
C GLN A 221 -0.45 -10.43 9.03
N CYS A 222 -0.75 -10.98 10.21
CA CYS A 222 -0.36 -10.37 11.46
C CYS A 222 1.16 -10.22 11.54
N MET A 223 1.64 -9.00 11.73
CA MET A 223 3.06 -8.67 11.76
C MET A 223 3.64 -8.91 13.16
N ASN A 224 4.98 -8.87 13.24
CA ASN A 224 5.73 -8.90 14.51
C ASN A 224 5.37 -10.07 15.44
N GLY A 225 4.99 -11.22 14.88
CA GLY A 225 4.61 -12.41 15.65
C GLY A 225 3.18 -12.40 16.21
N GLY A 226 2.31 -11.52 15.71
CA GLY A 226 0.89 -11.55 16.03
C GLY A 226 0.22 -12.84 15.56
N ASN A 227 -0.81 -13.26 16.29
CA ASN A 227 -1.58 -14.46 15.98
C ASN A 227 -2.95 -14.10 15.38
N CYS A 228 -3.38 -14.80 14.33
CA CYS A 228 -4.69 -14.61 13.74
C CYS A 228 -5.74 -15.37 14.56
N THR A 229 -6.58 -14.65 15.30
CA THR A 229 -7.55 -15.26 16.23
C THR A 229 -8.91 -15.50 15.58
N SER A 230 -9.27 -14.67 14.61
CA SER A 230 -10.45 -14.81 13.76
C SER A 230 -10.20 -14.14 12.40
N PRO A 231 -11.04 -14.36 11.38
CA PRO A 231 -10.81 -13.79 10.05
C PRO A 231 -10.54 -12.29 10.11
N GLY A 232 -9.38 -11.87 9.60
CA GLY A 232 -8.95 -10.47 9.61
C GLY A 232 -8.59 -9.85 10.97
N VAL A 233 -8.61 -10.61 12.08
CA VAL A 233 -8.34 -10.10 13.43
C VAL A 233 -7.03 -10.67 13.98
N CYS A 234 -6.10 -9.76 14.31
CA CYS A 234 -4.82 -10.10 14.90
C CYS A 234 -4.78 -9.83 16.40
N SER A 235 -4.33 -10.82 17.17
CA SER A 235 -3.90 -10.63 18.56
C SER A 235 -2.43 -10.29 18.58
N CYS A 236 -2.10 -9.09 19.07
CA CYS A 236 -0.74 -8.58 19.06
C CYS A 236 0.06 -9.00 20.30
N PRO A 237 1.36 -9.33 20.13
CA PRO A 237 2.21 -9.63 21.27
C PRO A 237 2.49 -8.35 22.09
N PRO A 238 2.89 -8.49 23.36
CA PRO A 238 3.23 -7.35 24.21
C PRO A 238 4.28 -6.43 23.57
N GLY A 239 4.00 -5.13 23.54
CA GLY A 239 4.87 -4.14 22.88
C GLY A 239 4.49 -3.83 21.44
N PHE A 240 3.40 -4.39 20.92
CA PHE A 240 2.87 -4.12 19.59
C PHE A 240 1.38 -3.78 19.63
N GLN A 241 0.92 -3.04 18.62
CA GLN A 241 -0.44 -2.54 18.46
C GLN A 241 -0.77 -2.34 16.98
N GLY A 242 -2.02 -1.97 16.70
CA GLY A 242 -2.52 -1.79 15.33
C GLY A 242 -3.38 -2.98 14.89
N LEU A 243 -4.05 -2.84 13.76
CA LEU A 243 -4.99 -3.85 13.25
C LEU A 243 -4.27 -5.15 12.87
N HIS A 244 -3.03 -5.03 12.41
CA HIS A 244 -2.17 -6.14 11.98
C HIS A 244 -0.87 -6.17 12.80
N CYS A 245 -0.85 -5.60 14.00
CA CYS A 245 0.32 -5.55 14.88
C CYS A 245 1.52 -4.81 14.29
N GLU A 246 1.28 -3.85 13.40
CA GLU A 246 2.28 -3.08 12.67
C GLU A 246 2.93 -1.96 13.50
N GLY A 247 2.22 -1.48 14.53
CA GLY A 247 2.65 -0.41 15.41
C GLY A 247 3.42 -0.93 16.62
N GLY A 248 4.46 -0.21 17.04
CA GLY A 248 5.13 -0.47 18.31
C GLY A 248 4.41 0.23 19.47
N ILE A 249 4.53 -0.34 20.67
CA ILE A 249 4.24 0.33 21.95
C ILE A 249 5.59 0.52 22.66
N CYS A 250 5.88 1.76 23.04
CA CYS A 250 7.09 2.11 23.78
C CYS A 250 6.67 2.50 25.19
N GLY A 251 7.30 1.91 26.21
CA GLY A 251 7.05 2.25 27.61
C GLY A 251 7.41 3.73 27.89
N GLN A 252 8.48 4.22 27.27
CA GLN A 252 8.81 5.65 27.25
C GLN A 252 8.43 6.27 25.91
N LYS A 253 7.81 7.46 25.95
CA LYS A 253 7.37 8.16 24.73
C LYS A 253 8.58 8.63 23.92
N CYS A 254 8.51 8.42 22.61
CA CYS A 254 9.46 9.02 21.66
C CYS A 254 9.29 10.55 21.64
N LEU A 255 10.38 11.27 21.88
CA LEU A 255 10.43 12.73 21.94
C LEU A 255 10.62 13.35 20.55
N ASN A 256 10.50 14.67 20.47
CA ASN A 256 10.85 15.46 19.28
C ASN A 256 10.19 15.00 17.96
N GLY A 257 8.96 14.49 18.04
CA GLY A 257 8.22 13.97 16.89
C GLY A 257 8.74 12.63 16.39
N GLY A 258 9.44 11.86 17.21
CA GLY A 258 9.74 10.46 16.97
C GLY A 258 8.47 9.61 17.04
N LYS A 259 8.46 8.48 16.30
CA LYS A 259 7.36 7.52 16.30
C LYS A 259 7.81 6.21 16.91
N CYS A 260 6.98 5.63 17.77
CA CYS A 260 7.26 4.29 18.27
C CYS A 260 7.03 3.30 17.14
N ILE A 261 8.08 2.58 16.77
CA ILE A 261 8.07 1.71 15.61
C ILE A 261 8.00 0.25 16.00
N GLN A 262 8.73 -0.15 17.03
CA GLN A 262 8.67 -1.49 17.62
C GLN A 262 8.65 -1.34 19.14
N LYS A 263 8.53 -2.46 19.87
CA LYS A 263 8.65 -2.48 21.32
C LYS A 263 9.88 -1.66 21.76
N ASP A 264 9.63 -0.61 22.52
CA ASP A 264 10.66 0.31 23.07
C ASP A 264 11.67 0.87 22.06
N THR A 265 11.28 0.93 20.77
CA THR A 265 12.15 1.39 19.69
C THR A 265 11.52 2.59 19.00
N CYS A 266 12.22 3.73 19.03
CA CYS A 266 11.77 4.97 18.39
C CYS A 266 12.43 5.20 17.03
N GLU A 267 11.62 5.57 16.04
CA GLU A 267 12.09 6.16 14.78
C GLU A 267 12.09 7.68 14.92
N CYS A 268 13.28 8.27 14.85
CA CYS A 268 13.44 9.69 15.07
C CYS A 268 13.19 10.52 13.81
N SER A 269 12.57 11.69 14.02
CA SER A 269 12.45 12.70 12.98
C SER A 269 13.82 13.15 12.48
N LYS A 270 13.89 13.54 11.20
CA LYS A 270 15.13 14.05 10.57
C LYS A 270 15.66 15.23 11.40
N GLY A 271 16.83 15.07 12.01
CA GLY A 271 17.42 16.07 12.91
C GLY A 271 17.57 15.61 14.36
N TYR A 272 17.03 14.45 14.74
CA TYR A 272 17.14 13.90 16.10
C TYR A 272 17.71 12.47 16.09
N TYR A 273 18.22 12.02 17.23
CA TYR A 273 18.74 10.68 17.47
C TYR A 273 18.68 10.32 18.96
N GLY A 274 19.07 9.08 19.29
CA GLY A 274 18.95 8.52 20.64
C GLY A 274 17.83 7.47 20.72
N PRO A 275 17.81 6.65 21.78
CA PRO A 275 16.78 5.62 21.99
C PRO A 275 15.36 6.19 22.06
N HIS A 276 15.20 7.42 22.55
CA HIS A 276 13.92 8.12 22.67
C HIS A 276 13.87 9.41 21.84
N CYS A 277 14.78 9.57 20.88
CA CYS A 277 14.89 10.78 20.05
C CYS A 277 15.13 12.07 20.85
N GLU A 278 15.79 11.94 21.98
CA GLU A 278 16.06 13.00 22.95
C GLU A 278 17.18 13.94 22.48
N TYR A 279 18.12 13.45 21.67
CA TYR A 279 19.29 14.22 21.25
C TYR A 279 19.05 14.87 19.89
N SER A 280 19.39 16.16 19.79
CA SER A 280 19.36 16.88 18.51
C SER A 280 20.69 16.74 17.77
N LYS A 281 20.65 16.65 16.44
CA LYS A 281 21.84 16.67 15.57
C LYS A 281 22.38 18.10 15.35
N CYS A 282 21.77 19.09 15.98
CA CYS A 282 22.20 20.47 15.95
C CYS A 282 23.07 20.73 17.19
N ILE A 283 24.39 20.70 17.00
CA ILE A 283 25.38 21.07 18.03
C ILE A 283 25.20 22.54 18.38
N ILE A 284 25.02 23.38 17.35
CA ILE A 284 24.62 24.77 17.52
C ILE A 284 23.08 24.80 17.58
N PRO A 285 22.48 25.16 18.72
CA PRO A 285 21.04 25.08 18.92
C PRO A 285 20.29 26.03 18.01
N CYS A 286 19.12 25.59 17.54
CA CYS A 286 18.21 26.45 16.80
C CYS A 286 17.65 27.55 17.71
N GLN A 287 17.81 28.79 17.30
CA GLN A 287 17.31 29.96 18.02
C GLN A 287 15.86 30.28 17.64
N ASN A 288 15.25 31.20 18.38
CA ASN A 288 13.95 31.79 18.06
C ASN A 288 12.82 30.77 17.82
N GLY A 289 12.82 29.64 18.55
CA GLY A 289 11.83 28.58 18.40
C GLY A 289 12.00 27.68 17.17
N GLY A 290 13.15 27.75 16.49
CA GLY A 290 13.51 26.84 15.40
C GLY A 290 13.62 25.38 15.86
N ARG A 291 13.34 24.44 14.94
CA ARG A 291 13.47 22.99 15.21
C ARG A 291 14.57 22.38 14.35
N CYS A 292 15.33 21.45 14.92
CA CYS A 292 16.41 20.79 14.20
C CYS A 292 15.84 19.88 13.09
N ARG A 293 16.37 20.01 11.88
CA ARG A 293 15.96 19.23 10.69
C ARG A 293 17.07 18.32 10.17
N GLY A 294 18.31 18.58 10.56
CA GLY A 294 19.50 17.88 10.10
C GLY A 294 20.72 18.26 10.93
N ILE A 295 21.92 17.97 10.45
CA ILE A 295 23.15 18.35 11.15
C ILE A 295 23.29 19.87 11.08
N ASN A 296 23.24 20.55 12.23
CA ASN A 296 23.36 22.02 12.35
C ASN A 296 22.46 22.81 11.38
N LYS A 297 21.29 22.26 11.03
CA LYS A 297 20.33 22.89 10.12
C LYS A 297 18.95 22.96 10.75
N CYS A 298 18.45 24.18 10.88
CA CYS A 298 17.20 24.47 11.56
C CYS A 298 16.06 24.75 10.57
N ARG A 299 14.86 24.31 10.95
CA ARG A 299 13.61 24.75 10.35
C ARG A 299 13.11 25.96 11.14
N CYS A 300 13.18 27.12 10.52
CA CYS A 300 12.85 28.38 11.18
C CYS A 300 11.35 28.68 11.15
N PRO A 301 10.79 29.23 12.24
CA PRO A 301 9.44 29.77 12.25
C PRO A 301 9.35 31.01 11.35
N GLN A 302 8.11 31.41 11.05
CA GLN A 302 7.85 32.56 10.19
C GLN A 302 8.50 33.82 10.79
N GLY A 303 9.21 34.58 9.95
CA GLY A 303 9.92 35.77 10.39
C GLY A 303 11.38 35.54 10.82
N PHE A 304 11.91 34.32 10.74
CA PHE A 304 13.33 34.02 11.00
C PHE A 304 13.96 33.26 9.83
N LYS A 305 15.28 33.40 9.65
CA LYS A 305 16.11 32.73 8.63
C LYS A 305 17.54 32.52 9.19
N GLY A 306 18.39 31.91 8.37
CA GLY A 306 19.73 31.47 8.79
C GLY A 306 19.74 29.97 9.08
N ASP A 307 20.94 29.38 9.19
CA ASP A 307 21.10 27.95 9.44
C ASP A 307 20.68 27.57 10.88
N HIS A 308 20.69 28.54 11.79
CA HIS A 308 20.30 28.42 13.20
C HIS A 308 19.12 29.32 13.58
N CYS A 309 18.42 29.91 12.62
CA CYS A 309 17.30 30.84 12.83
C CYS A 309 17.68 32.11 13.62
N GLU A 310 18.96 32.47 13.60
CA GLU A 310 19.57 33.62 14.25
C GLU A 310 19.22 34.94 13.56
N ILE A 311 18.82 34.90 12.29
CA ILE A 311 18.54 36.10 11.51
C ILE A 311 17.03 36.37 11.52
N GLY A 312 16.60 37.41 12.23
CA GLY A 312 15.26 37.96 12.07
C GLY A 312 15.06 38.46 10.63
N ARG A 313 13.96 38.06 9.98
CA ARG A 313 13.48 38.78 8.80
C ARG A 313 13.01 40.14 9.30
N ALA A 314 13.65 41.20 8.81
CA ALA A 314 13.10 42.54 8.95
C ALA A 314 11.63 42.48 8.53
N LYS A 315 10.71 42.94 9.41
CA LYS A 315 9.35 43.28 8.97
C LYS A 315 9.57 44.10 7.71
N PRO A 316 8.95 43.76 6.56
CA PRO A 316 9.23 44.52 5.36
C PRO A 316 8.85 45.95 5.71
N HIS A 317 9.82 46.88 5.71
CA HIS A 317 9.64 48.24 6.20
C HIS A 317 8.31 48.77 5.68
N ARG A 318 7.47 49.35 6.57
CA ARG A 318 6.36 50.21 6.15
C ARG A 318 6.94 51.09 5.05
N SER A 319 6.33 50.99 3.87
CA SER A 319 6.93 51.44 2.63
C SER A 319 7.20 52.93 2.77
N ASN A 320 8.45 53.37 2.90
CA ASN A 320 8.84 54.79 2.89
C ASN A 320 8.59 55.46 1.52
N CYS A 321 7.51 55.08 0.82
CA CYS A 321 7.09 55.45 -0.53
C CYS A 321 8.20 55.47 -1.58
N ARG A 322 9.29 54.75 -1.33
CA ARG A 322 10.42 54.59 -2.24
C ARG A 322 9.98 53.90 -3.54
N LEU A 323 8.96 53.03 -3.44
CA LEU A 323 8.23 52.48 -4.58
C LEU A 323 6.94 53.29 -4.75
N LYS A 324 6.69 53.77 -5.97
CA LYS A 324 5.53 54.60 -6.30
C LYS A 324 4.22 53.86 -6.02
N CYS A 325 3.30 54.50 -5.32
CA CYS A 325 1.91 54.04 -5.19
C CYS A 325 1.26 54.08 -6.58
N LYS A 326 0.82 52.94 -7.11
CA LYS A 326 0.39 52.84 -8.52
C LYS A 326 -0.96 53.54 -8.75
N HIS A 327 -1.93 53.26 -7.89
CA HIS A 327 -3.27 53.87 -7.87
C HIS A 327 -3.56 54.40 -6.46
N GLY A 328 -2.76 55.39 -6.03
CA GLY A 328 -2.89 56.02 -4.72
C GLY A 328 -1.82 57.07 -4.45
N THR A 329 -1.91 57.72 -3.29
CA THR A 329 -0.98 58.77 -2.84
C THR A 329 -0.23 58.33 -1.59
N CYS A 330 1.02 58.77 -1.46
CA CYS A 330 1.81 58.53 -0.26
C CYS A 330 1.48 59.58 0.79
N VAL A 331 1.06 59.14 1.96
CA VAL A 331 0.86 59.98 3.15
C VAL A 331 1.48 59.25 4.34
N ASP A 332 2.38 59.92 5.07
CA ASP A 332 3.06 59.38 6.26
C ASP A 332 3.62 57.96 6.08
N ASP A 333 4.48 57.79 5.06
CA ASP A 333 5.12 56.51 4.71
C ASP A 333 4.13 55.35 4.45
N THR A 334 2.91 55.67 4.02
CA THR A 334 1.87 54.69 3.68
C THR A 334 1.12 55.10 2.41
N CYS A 335 0.91 54.17 1.48
CA CYS A 335 0.06 54.43 0.31
C CYS A 335 -1.42 54.42 0.71
N VAL A 336 -2.10 55.54 0.54
CA VAL A 336 -3.55 55.67 0.59
C VAL A 336 -4.08 55.40 -0.83
N CYS A 337 -4.83 54.31 -0.99
CA CYS A 337 -5.27 53.86 -2.31
C CYS A 337 -6.53 54.56 -2.78
N ASP A 338 -6.58 54.80 -4.09
CA ASP A 338 -7.75 55.36 -4.75
C ASP A 338 -8.93 54.36 -4.70
N SER A 339 -10.14 54.88 -4.85
CA SER A 339 -11.36 54.08 -4.80
C SER A 339 -11.30 52.90 -5.79
N GLY A 340 -11.49 51.69 -5.29
CA GLY A 340 -11.40 50.46 -6.08
C GLY A 340 -10.03 49.77 -6.07
N TRP A 341 -9.01 50.33 -5.42
CA TRP A 341 -7.68 49.75 -5.31
C TRP A 341 -7.31 49.40 -3.88
N TYR A 342 -6.44 48.40 -3.70
CA TYR A 342 -5.94 47.99 -2.39
C TYR A 342 -4.54 47.37 -2.47
N GLY A 343 -3.98 47.05 -1.30
CA GLY A 343 -2.65 46.50 -1.14
C GLY A 343 -1.60 47.58 -0.88
N ARG A 344 -0.39 47.14 -0.51
CA ARG A 344 0.66 48.03 0.04
C ARG A 344 1.09 49.17 -0.90
N LEU A 345 1.02 48.94 -2.21
CA LEU A 345 1.39 49.92 -3.25
C LEU A 345 0.20 50.24 -4.18
N CYS A 346 -1.03 49.90 -3.75
CA CYS A 346 -2.26 50.12 -4.53
C CYS A 346 -2.21 49.50 -5.94
N HIS A 347 -1.76 48.25 -6.02
CA HIS A 347 -1.63 47.53 -7.29
C HIS A 347 -2.70 46.46 -7.52
N HIS A 348 -3.55 46.18 -6.52
CA HIS A 348 -4.66 45.25 -6.65
C HIS A 348 -5.97 46.00 -6.86
N SER A 349 -6.72 45.62 -7.89
CA SER A 349 -8.08 46.12 -8.13
C SER A 349 -9.08 45.28 -7.34
N LYS A 350 -10.10 45.91 -6.76
CA LYS A 350 -11.23 45.24 -6.10
C LYS A 350 -12.25 44.66 -7.09
N TYR A 351 -12.12 44.99 -8.36
CA TYR A 351 -13.09 44.67 -9.41
C TYR A 351 -12.56 43.68 -10.45
N ILE A 352 -11.53 42.90 -10.10
CA ILE A 352 -10.96 41.83 -10.93
C ILE A 352 -10.85 40.56 -10.10
#